data_AF-A0A918PN70-F1
#
_entry.id   AF-A0A918PN70-F1
#
_cell.length_a   1.000
_cell.length_b   1.000
_cell.length_c   1.000
_cell.angle_alpha   90.00
_cell.angle_beta   90.00
_cell.angle_gamma   90.00
#
_symmetry.space_group_name_H-M   'P 1'
#
loop_
_entity.id
_entity.type
_entity.pdbx_description
1 polymer ?
#
loop_
_entity_poly.entity_id
_entity_poly.type
_entity_poly.pdbx_seq_one_letter_code
_entity_poly.pdbx_strand_id
1 'polypeptide(L)'
;MGAVEATLRLRARWRMWWGIGTTRIAEPPRPVDPARLARMEAALIAMPELTREVFRMHRFDDLPYRRIARRLGITIDEVQEHMAGAIKSLGRAARGEEEK
;
A
#
# COMPACT_ATOMS: atom_id res chain seq x y z
N MET A 1 -31.32 -7.75 -11.05
CA MET A 1 -30.01 -8.30 -11.47
C MET A 1 -28.97 -7.19 -11.52
N GLY A 2 -28.07 -7.16 -10.52
CA GLY A 2 -26.64 -7.10 -10.79
C GLY A 2 -25.87 -5.77 -10.82
N ALA A 3 -26.43 -4.61 -10.45
CA ALA A 3 -25.67 -3.35 -10.59
C ALA A 3 -25.81 -2.30 -9.47
N VAL A 4 -26.44 -2.61 -8.33
CA VAL A 4 -26.64 -1.61 -7.25
C VAL A 4 -26.25 -2.05 -5.83
N GLU A 5 -25.90 -3.33 -5.60
CA GLU A 5 -25.54 -3.85 -4.26
C GLU A 5 -24.08 -3.63 -3.84
N ALA A 6 -23.17 -3.33 -4.77
CA ALA A 6 -21.74 -3.12 -4.46
C ALA A 6 -21.42 -1.74 -3.86
N THR A 7 -22.40 -0.85 -3.77
CA THR A 7 -22.18 0.57 -3.44
C THR A 7 -22.08 0.86 -1.93
N LEU A 8 -22.27 -0.15 -1.07
CA LEU A 8 -22.45 0.05 0.37
C LEU A 8 -21.32 -0.48 1.28
N ARG A 9 -20.29 -1.18 0.77
CA ARG A 9 -19.19 -1.68 1.63
C ARG A 9 -17.93 -0.82 1.68
N LEU A 10 -17.78 0.18 0.80
CA LEU A 10 -16.54 0.97 0.71
C LEU A 10 -16.64 2.43 1.17
N ARG A 11 -17.81 2.96 1.52
CA ARG A 11 -17.94 4.40 1.87
C ARG A 11 -17.59 4.74 3.33
N ALA A 12 -17.52 3.75 4.24
CA ALA A 12 -17.40 4.01 5.68
C ALA A 12 -16.00 3.83 6.28
N ARG A 13 -14.99 3.35 5.55
CA ARG A 13 -13.65 3.05 6.12
C ARG A 13 -12.50 3.95 5.68
N TRP A 14 -12.76 4.89 4.77
CA TRP A 14 -11.71 5.62 4.05
C TRP A 14 -11.52 7.09 4.47
N ARG A 15 -12.37 7.61 5.37
CA ARG A 15 -12.16 8.94 5.99
C ARG A 15 -11.15 8.92 7.14
N MET A 16 -10.80 7.74 7.65
CA MET A 16 -9.93 7.58 8.82
C MET A 16 -8.47 7.26 8.45
N TRP A 17 -8.16 7.22 7.15
CA TRP A 17 -6.85 6.81 6.66
C TRP A 17 -6.43 7.65 5.44
N TRP A 18 -6.36 8.96 5.62
CA TRP A 18 -5.61 9.85 4.72
C TRP A 18 -4.97 10.97 5.53
N GLY A 19 -4.06 10.57 6.41
CA GLY A 19 -3.25 11.45 7.25
C GLY A 19 -1.76 11.25 6.97
N ILE A 20 -1.37 11.22 5.69
CA ILE A 20 0.04 11.44 5.31
C ILE A 20 0.07 12.61 4.34
N GLY A 21 -0.41 13.76 4.81
CA GLY A 21 0.08 15.03 4.31
C GLY A 21 1.49 15.18 4.87
N THR A 22 2.50 14.96 4.04
CA THR A 22 3.89 15.27 4.40
C THR A 22 4.02 16.79 4.51
N THR A 23 3.75 17.32 5.70
CA THR A 23 4.23 18.65 6.09
C THR A 23 4.64 18.62 7.56
N ARG A 24 5.80 18.03 7.81
CA ARG A 24 6.66 18.41 8.93
C ARG A 24 8.10 18.31 8.48
N ILE A 25 8.53 19.30 7.68
CA ILE A 25 9.95 19.51 7.40
C ILE A 25 10.48 20.33 8.58
N ALA A 26 11.16 19.66 9.53
CA ALA A 26 12.23 20.18 10.39
C ALA A 26 12.60 19.17 11.50
N GLU A 27 12.88 17.92 11.15
CA GLU A 27 13.72 17.03 11.97
C GLU A 27 14.77 16.45 11.02
N PRO A 28 16.08 16.45 11.37
CA PRO A 28 17.05 15.70 10.59
C PRO A 28 16.56 14.24 10.50
N PRO A 29 16.65 13.59 9.33
CA PRO A 29 16.14 12.24 9.17
C PRO A 29 16.74 11.39 10.28
N ARG A 30 15.88 10.80 11.13
CA ARG A 30 16.33 9.84 12.12
C ARG A 30 17.16 8.78 11.37
N PRO A 31 18.35 8.40 11.88
CA PRO A 31 19.15 7.37 11.25
C PRO A 31 18.27 6.15 10.97
N VAL A 32 18.22 5.74 9.71
CA VAL A 32 17.45 4.57 9.31
C VAL A 32 18.20 3.36 9.84
N ASP A 33 17.55 2.56 10.69
CA ASP A 33 18.08 1.27 11.12
C ASP A 33 18.27 0.37 9.88
N PRO A 34 19.52 -0.02 9.52
CA PRO A 34 19.79 -0.86 8.37
C PRO A 34 19.08 -2.22 8.44
N ALA A 35 18.92 -2.78 9.64
CA ALA A 35 18.23 -4.05 9.83
C ALA A 35 16.72 -3.92 9.57
N ARG A 36 16.12 -2.78 9.94
CA ARG A 36 14.74 -2.44 9.57
C ARG A 36 14.58 -2.30 8.06
N LEU A 37 15.51 -1.64 7.38
CA LEU A 37 15.46 -1.47 5.94
C LEU A 37 15.57 -2.82 5.21
N ALA A 38 16.53 -3.66 5.60
CA ALA A 38 16.73 -4.99 5.03
C ALA A 38 15.48 -5.88 5.15
N ARG A 39 14.80 -5.86 6.30
CA ARG A 39 13.52 -6.59 6.49
C ARG A 39 12.42 -6.09 5.56
N MET A 40 12.29 -4.77 5.41
CA MET A 40 11.28 -4.19 4.53
C MET A 40 11.56 -4.52 3.05
N GLU A 41 12.83 -4.52 2.65
CA GLU A 41 13.25 -4.91 1.29
C GLU A 41 12.94 -6.39 1.01
N ALA A 42 13.30 -7.28 1.94
CA ALA A 42 12.95 -8.69 1.85
C ALA A 42 11.43 -8.90 1.73
N ALA A 43 10.64 -8.14 2.51
CA ALA A 43 9.18 -8.21 2.43
C ALA A 43 8.63 -7.72 1.08
N LEU A 44 9.19 -6.65 0.49
CA LEU A 44 8.82 -6.22 -0.88
C LEU A 44 9.11 -7.29 -1.92
N ILE A 45 10.26 -7.96 -1.81
CA ILE A 45 10.69 -9.04 -2.73
C ILE A 45 9.82 -10.30 -2.54
N ALA A 46 9.34 -10.58 -1.34
CA ALA A 46 8.46 -11.71 -1.08
C ALA A 46 7.00 -11.48 -1.54
N MET A 47 6.58 -10.24 -1.78
CA MET A 47 5.23 -9.95 -2.27
C MET A 47 4.99 -10.54 -3.67
N PRO A 48 3.74 -10.98 -3.96
CA PRO A 48 3.32 -11.28 -5.32
C PRO A 48 3.63 -10.13 -6.27
N GLU A 49 4.01 -10.44 -7.50
CA GLU A 49 4.43 -9.47 -8.51
C GLU A 49 3.42 -8.35 -8.71
N LEU A 50 2.13 -8.70 -8.88
CA LEU A 50 1.05 -7.74 -9.06
C LEU A 50 0.91 -6.78 -7.85
N THR A 51 1.03 -7.31 -6.63
CA THR A 51 0.99 -6.49 -5.40
C THR A 51 2.16 -5.51 -5.35
N ARG A 52 3.36 -5.97 -5.71
CA ARG A 52 4.56 -5.13 -5.75
C ARG A 52 4.44 -4.04 -6.81
N GLU A 53 3.90 -4.37 -7.98
CA GLU A 53 3.71 -3.43 -9.09
C GLU A 53 2.68 -2.35 -8.74
N VAL A 54 1.53 -2.74 -8.17
CA VAL A 54 0.50 -1.81 -7.66
C VAL A 54 1.11 -0.84 -6.64
N PHE A 55 1.84 -1.36 -5.65
CA PHE A 55 2.50 -0.54 -4.64
C PHE A 55 3.50 0.42 -5.27
N ARG A 56 4.31 -0.06 -6.21
CA ARG A 56 5.33 0.76 -6.89
C ARG A 56 4.70 1.91 -7.66
N MET A 57 3.67 1.61 -8.46
CA MET A 57 2.94 2.60 -9.25
C MET A 57 2.29 3.67 -8.37
N HIS A 58 1.74 3.29 -7.21
CA HIS A 58 1.14 4.29 -6.33
C HIS A 58 2.20 5.11 -5.58
N ARG A 59 3.23 4.44 -5.03
CA ARG A 59 4.15 5.07 -4.07
C ARG A 59 5.30 5.83 -4.71
N PHE A 60 5.81 5.35 -5.84
CA PHE A 60 6.96 5.95 -6.53
C PHE A 60 6.56 6.70 -7.80
N ASP A 61 5.51 6.24 -8.50
CA ASP A 61 5.02 6.91 -9.71
C ASP A 61 3.86 7.88 -9.43
N ASP A 62 3.44 8.02 -8.15
CA ASP A 62 2.31 8.84 -7.68
C ASP A 62 1.00 8.64 -8.45
N LEU A 63 0.79 7.42 -9.00
CA LEU A 63 -0.42 7.13 -9.77
C LEU A 63 -1.63 6.92 -8.85
N PRO A 64 -2.79 7.53 -9.17
CA PRO A 64 -4.02 7.27 -8.43
C PRO A 64 -4.58 5.88 -8.79
N TYR A 65 -5.28 5.24 -7.86
CA TYR A 65 -5.77 3.86 -8.01
C TYR A 65 -6.56 3.61 -9.30
N ARG A 66 -7.40 4.57 -9.74
CA ARG A 66 -8.14 4.48 -11.02
C ARG A 66 -7.23 4.32 -12.25
N ARG A 67 -6.04 4.93 -12.23
CA ARG A 67 -5.07 4.86 -13.34
C ARG A 67 -4.31 3.54 -13.29
N ILE A 68 -4.01 3.05 -12.10
CA ILE A 68 -3.39 1.74 -11.86
C ILE A 68 -4.33 0.63 -12.33
N ALA A 69 -5.58 0.63 -11.85
CA ALA A 69 -6.64 -0.30 -12.24
C ALA A 69 -6.75 -0.42 -13.77
N ARG A 70 -6.89 0.73 -14.46
CA ARG A 70 -6.97 0.76 -15.93
C ARG A 70 -5.70 0.25 -16.62
N ARG A 71 -4.51 0.49 -16.05
CA ARG A 71 -3.23 0.08 -16.64
C ARG A 71 -3.00 -1.41 -16.52
N LEU A 72 -3.42 -2.00 -15.40
CA LEU A 72 -3.23 -3.42 -15.10
C LEU A 72 -4.43 -4.29 -15.50
N GLY A 73 -5.53 -3.69 -15.96
CA GLY A 73 -6.73 -4.43 -16.36
C GLY A 73 -7.52 -5.02 -15.19
N ILE A 74 -7.35 -4.48 -13.98
CA ILE A 74 -8.02 -4.91 -12.74
C ILE A 74 -8.98 -3.82 -12.24
N THR A 75 -9.82 -4.17 -11.28
CA THR A 75 -10.75 -3.25 -10.62
C THR A 75 -10.04 -2.34 -9.60
N ILE A 76 -10.69 -1.22 -9.26
CA ILE A 76 -10.19 -0.32 -8.21
C ILE A 76 -10.17 -1.03 -6.85
N ASP A 77 -11.09 -1.96 -6.61
CA ASP A 77 -11.14 -2.71 -5.34
C ASP A 77 -9.98 -3.71 -5.25
N GLU A 78 -9.64 -4.41 -6.33
CA GLU A 78 -8.42 -5.24 -6.37
C GLU A 78 -7.15 -4.42 -6.11
N VAL A 79 -7.05 -3.20 -6.69
CA VAL A 79 -5.94 -2.28 -6.38
C VAL A 79 -5.88 -1.97 -4.88
N GLN A 80 -7.02 -1.72 -4.23
CA GLN A 80 -7.06 -1.46 -2.79
C GLN A 80 -6.63 -2.67 -1.96
N GLU A 81 -7.05 -3.88 -2.35
CA GLU A 81 -6.66 -5.12 -1.68
C GLU A 81 -5.15 -5.35 -1.78
N HIS A 82 -4.56 -5.18 -2.97
CA HIS A 82 -3.11 -5.23 -3.16
C HIS A 82 -2.40 -4.17 -2.30
N MET A 83 -2.88 -2.93 -2.28
CA MET A 83 -2.31 -1.86 -1.45
C MET A 83 -2.38 -2.17 0.05
N ALA A 84 -3.52 -2.66 0.52
CA ALA A 84 -3.70 -3.04 1.92
C ALA A 84 -2.76 -4.19 2.31
N GLY A 85 -2.63 -5.20 1.45
CA GLY A 85 -1.69 -6.31 1.63
C GLY A 85 -0.23 -5.84 1.70
N ALA A 86 0.17 -4.97 0.77
CA ALA A 86 1.52 -4.41 0.72
C ALA A 86 1.85 -3.62 2.00
N ILE A 87 0.96 -2.72 2.44
CA ILE A 87 1.21 -1.90 3.64
C ILE A 87 1.22 -2.76 4.91
N LYS A 88 0.35 -3.76 5.01
CA LYS A 88 0.36 -4.70 6.13
C LYS A 88 1.68 -5.48 6.20
N SER A 89 2.13 -6.02 5.07
CA SER A 89 3.38 -6.78 4.98
C SER A 89 4.60 -5.92 5.35
N LEU A 90 4.71 -4.72 4.76
CA LEU A 90 5.77 -3.76 5.10
C LEU A 90 5.75 -3.33 6.56
N GLY A 91 4.55 -3.10 7.12
CA GLY A 91 4.38 -2.73 8.52
C GLY A 91 4.89 -3.80 9.47
N ARG A 92 4.59 -5.08 9.20
CA ARG A 92 5.09 -6.22 9.98
C ARG A 92 6.61 -6.34 9.88
N ALA A 93 7.15 -6.27 8.67
CA ALA A 93 8.58 -6.33 8.42
C ALA A 93 9.34 -5.20 9.13
N ALA A 94 8.80 -3.99 9.10
CA ALA A 94 9.37 -2.83 9.79
C ALA A 94 9.40 -2.98 11.32
N ARG A 95 8.53 -3.81 11.90
CA ARG A 95 8.52 -4.15 13.33
C ARG A 95 9.36 -5.38 13.67
N GLY A 96 9.70 -6.21 12.68
CA GLY A 96 10.39 -7.49 12.90
C GLY A 96 9.48 -8.65 13.27
N GLU A 97 8.20 -8.53 12.93
CA GLU A 97 7.27 -9.64 13.06
C GLU A 97 7.50 -10.57 11.86
N GLU A 98 8.18 -11.71 12.08
CA GLU A 98 8.33 -12.75 11.06
C GLU A 98 6.98 -13.44 10.82
N GLU A 99 6.65 -13.68 9.55
CA GLU A 99 5.54 -14.55 9.18
C GLU A 99 6.02 -15.99 9.31
N LYS A 100 5.43 -16.71 10.27
CA LYS A 100 5.76 -18.08 10.62
C LYS A 100 5.28 -19.07 9.55
#